data_AF-A0A3B3RHD1-F1
#
_entry.id   AF-A0A3B3RHD1-F1
#
_cell.length_a   1.000
_cell.length_b   1.000
_cell.length_c   1.000
_cell.angle_alpha   90.00
_cell.angle_beta   90.00
_cell.angle_gamma   90.00
#
_symmetry.space_group_name_H-M   'P 1'
#
loop_
_entity.id
_entity.type
_entity.pdbx_description
1 polymer ?
#
loop_
_entity_poly.entity_id
_entity_poly.type
_entity_poly.pdbx_seq_one_letter_code
_entity_poly.pdbx_strand_id
1 'polypeptide(L)'
;MIILALFIFTVLAEVPVWAKVVTDFEECKEFFYKDTEPQGMDQNARKICQKYEYGGNFYASLYSTYHRIPVYSAYKFDPSCRNQEARKSGNWFIEPQLSNLGEDTMQPETNNNRDRVKSNQAVNDDYSNTGYDRGHLNTNSFQCDDGRKATFTLTNSAPMDACFNRVPWKQWEQHVRDILKDNAVSGTAYLVTGTVPSLDYRIPRQGEFDDPSAREFNRVTVPTHVWTAVCYKDDNDDERSFSFGYIGLNQPDSRINIKTVPQLNNQLSKLYRAPEVNIFKDDCFSTNQETQKIIKHLYRTIQLPISDRLIMSDDILNTFHAATSRFDDDEGPPPSKRPKVTEVIISENFDSLGTWFKATERMKYVSGSACVQSQPFTGPVKSLSSTGIQKRDIADNSQELVCSLVKEEVSACTTSCLYKEEARDYYCYDGTSRERLCSPEYSIITVSGSKCNSDHTCGTYGYDYYWCWVDSSWDYCSPPLPIGKGYGGNYCRSNHNCGFYGETYTWCYTDYNDNWDQCCRIADDRFSALNGKTCKPDCPCGHYSESYLWCYTTDGSWEYCCTW
;
A
#
# COMPACT_ATOMS: atom_id res chain seq x y z
N MET A 1 -71.61 49.81 -8.54
CA MET A 1 -70.23 50.33 -8.53
C MET A 1 -69.50 49.66 -7.38
N ILE A 2 -68.87 48.53 -7.68
CA ILE A 2 -67.42 48.30 -7.87
C ILE A 2 -66.78 47.87 -6.55
N ILE A 3 -66.54 46.55 -6.49
CA ILE A 3 -65.88 45.76 -5.48
C ILE A 3 -64.37 46.06 -5.54
N LEU A 4 -63.75 46.38 -4.40
CA LEU A 4 -62.30 46.49 -4.28
C LEU A 4 -61.68 45.09 -4.29
N ALA A 5 -60.89 44.80 -5.32
CA ALA A 5 -60.03 43.63 -5.38
C ALA A 5 -58.69 43.95 -4.70
N LEU A 6 -58.38 43.24 -3.60
CA LEU A 6 -57.06 43.21 -2.98
C LEU A 6 -56.18 42.24 -3.77
N PHE A 7 -55.28 42.79 -4.60
CA PHE A 7 -54.18 42.03 -5.21
C PHE A 7 -53.08 41.83 -4.16
N ILE A 8 -52.93 40.58 -3.69
CA ILE A 8 -51.75 40.15 -2.93
C ILE A 8 -50.63 39.93 -3.95
N PHE A 9 -49.72 40.89 -4.05
CA PHE A 9 -48.45 40.72 -4.75
C PHE A 9 -47.54 39.81 -3.89
N THR A 10 -47.47 38.52 -4.22
CA THR A 10 -46.39 37.66 -3.76
C THR A 10 -45.12 38.09 -4.48
N VAL A 11 -44.31 38.91 -3.83
CA VAL A 11 -42.93 39.16 -4.23
C VAL A 11 -42.18 37.85 -4.03
N LEU A 12 -41.97 37.10 -5.11
CA LEU A 12 -40.91 36.10 -5.17
C LEU A 12 -39.61 36.87 -5.02
N ALA A 13 -39.05 36.86 -3.81
CA ALA A 13 -37.68 37.26 -3.61
C ALA A 13 -36.81 36.28 -4.40
N GLU A 14 -36.31 36.72 -5.56
CA GLU A 14 -35.23 36.06 -6.24
C GLU A 14 -34.05 36.04 -5.27
N VAL A 15 -33.80 34.87 -4.68
CA VAL A 15 -32.62 34.65 -3.86
C VAL A 15 -31.44 34.76 -4.82
N PRO A 16 -30.50 35.71 -4.62
CA PRO A 16 -29.31 35.72 -5.44
C PRO A 16 -28.58 34.39 -5.19
N VAL A 17 -28.32 33.64 -6.27
CA VAL A 17 -27.58 32.38 -6.25
C VAL A 17 -26.11 32.72 -6.45
N TRP A 18 -25.31 32.65 -5.38
CA TRP A 18 -23.89 33.02 -5.42
C TRP A 18 -23.11 31.79 -5.89
N ALA A 19 -21.85 31.95 -6.28
CA ALA A 19 -20.86 30.94 -5.90
C ALA A 19 -19.61 31.67 -5.46
N LYS A 20 -18.95 31.05 -4.49
CA LYS A 20 -18.31 31.77 -3.41
C LYS A 20 -17.43 30.78 -2.68
N VAL A 21 -16.48 31.29 -1.90
CA VAL A 21 -16.11 30.58 -0.68
C VAL A 21 -17.39 30.56 0.16
N VAL A 22 -17.99 29.39 0.27
CA VAL A 22 -19.29 29.22 0.92
C VAL A 22 -19.12 28.82 2.38
N THR A 23 -20.12 29.10 3.19
CA THR A 23 -20.19 28.63 4.60
C THR A 23 -20.51 27.14 4.67
N ASP A 24 -21.26 26.65 3.69
CA ASP A 24 -21.75 25.29 3.53
C ASP A 24 -21.95 25.00 2.03
N PHE A 25 -22.10 23.73 1.65
CA PHE A 25 -22.22 23.38 0.24
C PHE A 25 -23.67 23.45 -0.29
N GLU A 26 -24.61 24.16 0.34
CA GLU A 26 -26.02 24.15 -0.09
C GLU A 26 -26.22 24.54 -1.56
N GLU A 27 -25.41 25.48 -2.07
CA GLU A 27 -25.47 25.96 -3.46
C GLU A 27 -24.97 24.93 -4.50
N CYS A 28 -24.18 23.94 -4.08
CA CYS A 28 -23.61 22.91 -4.95
C CYS A 28 -23.75 21.50 -4.35
N LYS A 29 -24.79 21.28 -3.53
CA LYS A 29 -24.99 20.02 -2.80
C LYS A 29 -25.29 18.85 -3.73
N GLU A 30 -25.76 19.14 -4.93
CA GLU A 30 -26.08 18.16 -5.95
C GLU A 30 -24.89 17.31 -6.36
N PHE A 31 -23.64 17.75 -6.13
CA PHE A 31 -22.45 16.95 -6.42
C PHE A 31 -22.16 15.87 -5.37
N PHE A 32 -22.90 15.86 -4.27
CA PHE A 32 -22.75 14.88 -3.21
C PHE A 32 -23.86 13.84 -3.25
N TYR A 33 -23.52 12.59 -2.97
CA TYR A 33 -24.50 11.53 -2.86
C TYR A 33 -25.49 11.83 -1.71
N LYS A 34 -26.80 11.79 -2.02
CA LYS A 34 -27.87 12.21 -1.10
C LYS A 34 -27.66 13.61 -0.50
N ASP A 35 -27.10 14.52 -1.30
CA ASP A 35 -26.84 15.92 -0.92
C ASP A 35 -26.04 16.06 0.39
N THR A 36 -25.18 15.09 0.71
CA THR A 36 -24.46 15.02 2.00
C THR A 36 -22.95 15.05 1.78
N GLU A 37 -22.29 16.08 2.28
CA GLU A 37 -20.82 16.24 2.16
C GLU A 37 -20.03 15.18 2.96
N PRO A 38 -18.81 14.83 2.52
CA PRO A 38 -17.87 14.03 3.31
C PRO A 38 -17.60 14.61 4.70
N GLN A 39 -17.51 13.75 5.71
CA GLN A 39 -17.26 14.12 7.11
C GLN A 39 -15.93 13.58 7.61
N GLY A 40 -15.41 14.17 8.70
CA GLY A 40 -14.21 13.68 9.38
C GLY A 40 -12.88 14.21 8.85
N MET A 41 -12.91 15.08 7.85
CA MET A 41 -11.72 15.75 7.31
C MET A 41 -11.59 17.18 7.87
N ASP A 42 -10.54 17.91 7.48
CA ASP A 42 -10.22 19.25 8.00
C ASP A 42 -11.41 20.21 7.94
N GLN A 43 -12.02 20.48 9.10
CA GLN A 43 -13.18 21.36 9.25
C GLN A 43 -12.83 22.85 9.08
N ASN A 44 -11.54 23.21 9.12
CA ASN A 44 -11.10 24.59 8.93
C ASN A 44 -10.85 24.93 7.45
N ALA A 45 -10.84 23.92 6.59
CA ALA A 45 -10.70 24.08 5.15
C ALA A 45 -11.89 24.88 4.57
N ARG A 46 -11.61 25.56 3.46
CA ARG A 46 -12.58 26.41 2.76
C ARG A 46 -13.44 25.58 1.83
N LYS A 47 -14.75 25.74 1.93
CA LYS A 47 -15.73 25.13 1.03
C LYS A 47 -15.87 26.01 -0.21
N ILE A 48 -15.73 25.42 -1.38
CA ILE A 48 -15.76 26.11 -2.67
C ILE A 48 -16.73 25.38 -3.60
N CYS A 49 -17.78 26.08 -4.03
CA CYS A 49 -18.59 25.67 -5.18
C CYS A 49 -17.92 26.22 -6.44
N GLN A 50 -17.40 25.34 -7.29
CA GLN A 50 -16.50 25.70 -8.39
C GLN A 50 -17.29 26.21 -9.59
N LYS A 51 -17.10 27.49 -9.93
CA LYS A 51 -17.76 28.16 -11.06
C LYS A 51 -16.78 28.68 -12.09
N TYR A 52 -17.16 28.53 -13.35
CA TYR A 52 -16.41 29.04 -14.50
C TYR A 52 -17.34 29.90 -15.38
N GLU A 53 -16.92 31.14 -15.66
CA GLU A 53 -17.66 32.14 -16.45
C GLU A 53 -19.14 32.27 -16.02
N TYR A 54 -20.07 32.31 -16.97
CA TYR A 54 -21.52 32.42 -16.72
C TYR A 54 -22.20 31.07 -16.45
N GLY A 55 -21.41 30.01 -16.26
CA GLY A 55 -21.92 28.67 -15.96
C GLY A 55 -22.45 28.53 -14.54
N GLY A 56 -23.23 27.47 -14.32
CA GLY A 56 -23.59 27.01 -12.98
C GLY A 56 -22.39 26.45 -12.22
N ASN A 57 -22.65 25.83 -11.06
CA ASN A 57 -21.62 25.07 -10.36
C ASN A 57 -21.25 23.83 -11.18
N PHE A 58 -19.96 23.49 -11.23
CA PHE A 58 -19.46 22.31 -11.96
C PHE A 58 -19.06 21.17 -11.04
N TYR A 59 -18.60 21.49 -9.82
CA TYR A 59 -18.24 20.54 -8.77
C TYR A 59 -18.02 21.29 -7.46
N ALA A 60 -17.81 20.55 -6.36
CA ALA A 60 -17.51 21.10 -5.05
C ALA A 60 -16.09 20.73 -4.61
N SER A 61 -15.37 21.62 -3.94
CA SER A 61 -14.04 21.36 -3.39
C SER A 61 -13.94 21.83 -1.95
N LEU A 62 -13.33 21.00 -1.09
CA LEU A 62 -12.89 21.39 0.25
C LEU A 62 -11.38 21.67 0.18
N TYR A 63 -10.98 22.91 0.42
CA TYR A 63 -9.62 23.40 0.14
C TYR A 63 -8.89 23.88 1.40
N SER A 64 -7.73 23.30 1.70
CA SER A 64 -6.92 23.74 2.83
C SER A 64 -6.02 24.90 2.40
N THR A 65 -6.28 26.10 2.93
CA THR A 65 -5.43 27.27 2.68
C THR A 65 -4.06 27.15 3.34
N TYR A 66 -3.95 26.38 4.43
CA TYR A 66 -2.68 26.07 5.09
C TYR A 66 -1.79 25.17 4.24
N HIS A 67 -2.36 24.09 3.69
CA HIS A 67 -1.61 23.15 2.84
C HIS A 67 -1.50 23.61 1.39
N ARG A 68 -2.38 24.54 0.97
CA ARG A 68 -2.55 25.04 -0.39
C ARG A 68 -2.88 23.96 -1.41
N ILE A 69 -3.60 22.93 -0.98
CA ILE A 69 -4.11 21.82 -1.79
C ILE A 69 -5.56 21.52 -1.39
N PRO A 70 -6.37 20.97 -2.31
CA PRO A 70 -7.67 20.43 -1.95
C PRO A 70 -7.54 19.19 -1.07
N VAL A 71 -8.34 19.17 0.00
CA VAL A 71 -8.59 17.98 0.82
C VAL A 71 -9.38 16.97 -0.01
N TYR A 72 -10.44 17.43 -0.69
CA TYR A 72 -11.15 16.67 -1.72
C TYR A 72 -11.85 17.59 -2.74
N SER A 73 -12.22 17.00 -3.89
CA SER A 73 -13.21 17.51 -4.84
C SER A 73 -14.29 16.45 -5.07
N ALA A 74 -15.56 16.85 -4.98
CA ALA A 74 -16.74 16.01 -5.21
C ALA A 74 -17.46 16.45 -6.49
N TYR A 75 -17.79 15.49 -7.36
CA TYR A 75 -18.30 15.76 -8.71
C TYR A 75 -19.16 14.60 -9.22
N LYS A 76 -19.94 14.86 -10.27
CA LYS A 76 -20.67 13.83 -11.02
C LYS A 76 -19.90 13.43 -12.26
N PHE A 77 -20.02 12.16 -12.64
CA PHE A 77 -19.57 11.68 -13.94
C PHE A 77 -20.64 12.01 -14.99
N ASP A 78 -20.22 12.63 -16.09
CA ASP A 78 -21.09 12.83 -17.25
C ASP A 78 -20.74 11.81 -18.35
N PRO A 79 -21.60 10.80 -18.59
CA PRO A 79 -21.34 9.78 -19.59
C PRO A 79 -21.49 10.27 -21.04
N SER A 80 -22.18 11.40 -21.25
CA SER A 80 -22.37 11.99 -22.57
C SER A 80 -21.08 12.64 -23.11
N CYS A 81 -20.11 12.91 -22.23
CA CYS A 81 -18.82 13.48 -22.59
C CYS A 81 -18.01 12.52 -23.49
N ARG A 82 -18.09 12.77 -24.80
CA ARG A 82 -17.18 12.18 -25.79
C ARG A 82 -15.88 12.98 -25.76
N ASN A 83 -14.77 12.37 -25.35
CA ASN A 83 -13.45 13.03 -25.30
C ASN A 83 -12.93 13.28 -26.72
N GLN A 84 -13.51 14.26 -27.42
CA GLN A 84 -13.15 14.63 -28.79
C GLN A 84 -12.11 15.75 -28.85
N GLU A 85 -11.88 16.48 -27.77
CA GLU A 85 -10.86 17.53 -27.72
C GLU A 85 -9.66 17.11 -26.88
N ALA A 86 -8.48 17.13 -27.50
CA ALA A 86 -7.20 16.95 -26.84
C ALA A 86 -6.97 17.99 -25.73
N ARG A 87 -6.06 17.68 -24.81
CA ARG A 87 -5.53 18.56 -23.76
C ARG A 87 -5.25 19.95 -24.34
N LYS A 88 -6.15 20.92 -24.15
CA LYS A 88 -5.83 22.32 -24.43
C LYS A 88 -4.77 22.73 -23.40
N SER A 89 -3.54 22.95 -23.85
CA SER A 89 -2.56 23.68 -23.05
C SER A 89 -3.14 25.09 -22.84
N GLY A 90 -3.67 25.35 -21.65
CA GLY A 90 -4.40 26.57 -21.34
C GLY A 90 -4.20 26.95 -19.87
N ASN A 91 -4.29 28.25 -19.61
CA ASN A 91 -3.97 28.90 -18.36
C ASN A 91 -4.70 28.25 -17.17
N TRP A 92 -3.96 27.93 -16.12
CA TRP A 92 -4.56 27.49 -14.86
C TRP A 92 -5.22 28.68 -14.15
N PHE A 93 -6.41 28.44 -13.63
CA PHE A 93 -7.18 29.41 -12.87
C PHE A 93 -6.82 29.37 -11.38
N ILE A 94 -7.19 30.45 -10.71
CA ILE A 94 -7.20 30.61 -9.26
C ILE A 94 -8.62 30.95 -8.81
N GLU A 95 -8.85 30.93 -7.49
CA GLU A 95 -10.09 31.37 -6.86
C GLU A 95 -9.88 32.75 -6.19
N PRO A 96 -10.22 33.87 -6.84
CA PRO A 96 -10.01 35.21 -6.30
C PRO A 96 -10.72 35.46 -4.96
N GLN A 97 -11.84 34.77 -4.72
CA GLN A 97 -12.65 34.81 -3.51
C GLN A 97 -11.89 34.33 -2.26
N LEU A 98 -10.89 33.44 -2.39
CA LEU A 98 -10.02 33.06 -1.28
C LEU A 98 -9.15 34.23 -0.78
N SER A 99 -9.01 35.29 -1.58
CA SER A 99 -8.16 36.45 -1.31
C SER A 99 -8.94 37.76 -1.22
N ASN A 100 -10.28 37.70 -1.16
CA ASN A 100 -11.18 38.86 -1.10
C ASN A 100 -10.97 39.85 -2.27
N LEU A 101 -10.91 39.33 -3.49
CA LEU A 101 -10.70 40.14 -4.70
C LEU A 101 -11.99 40.56 -5.42
N GLY A 102 -13.16 40.10 -4.97
CA GLY A 102 -14.46 40.59 -5.45
C GLY A 102 -15.00 39.94 -6.72
N GLU A 103 -14.38 38.84 -7.18
CA GLU A 103 -14.86 38.02 -8.29
C GLU A 103 -15.41 36.68 -7.77
N ASP A 104 -16.55 36.26 -8.33
CA ASP A 104 -17.32 35.09 -7.87
C ASP A 104 -17.08 33.83 -8.73
N THR A 105 -16.20 33.92 -9.72
CA THR A 105 -15.84 32.84 -10.64
C THR A 105 -14.33 32.65 -10.65
N MET A 106 -13.86 31.46 -11.02
CA MET A 106 -12.43 31.22 -11.17
C MET A 106 -11.86 32.12 -12.26
N GLN A 107 -10.68 32.71 -12.01
CA GLN A 107 -10.05 33.67 -12.91
C GLN A 107 -8.62 33.25 -13.26
N PRO A 108 -8.12 33.60 -14.46
CA PRO A 108 -6.71 33.42 -14.78
C PRO A 108 -5.83 34.12 -13.74
N GLU A 109 -4.69 33.53 -13.40
CA GLU A 109 -3.72 34.19 -12.55
C GLU A 109 -3.22 35.50 -13.21
N THR A 110 -3.36 36.63 -12.52
CA THR A 110 -2.81 37.92 -12.95
C THR A 110 -1.76 38.42 -11.96
N ASN A 111 -0.84 39.27 -12.42
CA ASN A 111 0.23 39.81 -11.56
C ASN A 111 -0.28 40.81 -10.51
N ASN A 112 -1.41 41.46 -10.77
CA ASN A 112 -2.02 42.41 -9.85
C ASN A 112 -2.67 41.62 -8.70
N ASN A 113 -2.14 41.75 -7.48
CA ASN A 113 -2.52 41.01 -6.26
C ASN A 113 -1.85 39.63 -6.03
N ARG A 114 -0.74 39.33 -6.73
CA ARG A 114 0.01 38.07 -6.57
C ARG A 114 0.28 37.71 -5.10
N ASP A 115 0.74 38.65 -4.27
CA ASP A 115 1.07 38.38 -2.86
C ASP A 115 -0.15 38.00 -2.02
N ARG A 116 -1.29 38.66 -2.27
CA ARG A 116 -2.56 38.33 -1.61
C ARG A 116 -3.04 36.94 -2.01
N VAL A 117 -2.98 36.61 -3.31
CA VAL A 117 -3.33 35.28 -3.84
C VAL A 117 -2.44 34.22 -3.21
N LYS A 118 -1.12 34.43 -3.23
CA LYS A 118 -0.13 33.50 -2.69
C LYS A 118 -0.32 33.16 -1.21
N SER A 119 -0.87 34.10 -0.43
CA SER A 119 -1.09 33.87 0.99
C SER A 119 -2.08 32.72 1.26
N ASN A 120 -3.13 32.60 0.45
CA ASN A 120 -4.26 31.71 0.71
C ASN A 120 -4.37 30.51 -0.24
N GLN A 121 -3.69 30.52 -1.38
CA GLN A 121 -3.74 29.42 -2.35
C GLN A 121 -2.42 29.22 -3.10
N ALA A 122 -2.34 28.10 -3.81
CA ALA A 122 -1.24 27.84 -4.74
C ALA A 122 -1.35 28.74 -5.97
N VAL A 123 -0.20 29.08 -6.57
CA VAL A 123 -0.09 29.80 -7.85
C VAL A 123 0.72 28.98 -8.85
N ASN A 124 0.73 29.36 -10.13
CA ASN A 124 1.38 28.58 -11.18
C ASN A 124 2.86 28.31 -10.88
N ASP A 125 3.58 29.32 -10.37
CA ASP A 125 5.00 29.24 -10.03
C ASP A 125 5.31 28.18 -8.97
N ASP A 126 4.36 27.84 -8.09
CA ASP A 126 4.58 26.83 -7.05
C ASP A 126 4.86 25.44 -7.62
N TYR A 127 4.44 25.19 -8.88
CA TYR A 127 4.61 23.93 -9.59
C TYR A 127 5.65 23.98 -10.72
N SER A 128 6.06 25.18 -11.13
CA SER A 128 6.98 25.38 -12.26
C SER A 128 8.37 24.82 -11.97
N ASN A 129 8.88 23.96 -12.84
CA ASN A 129 10.20 23.32 -12.74
C ASN A 129 10.42 22.54 -11.42
N THR A 130 9.39 21.84 -10.95
CA THR A 130 9.43 21.09 -9.67
C THR A 130 9.43 19.58 -9.84
N GLY A 131 9.34 19.07 -11.07
CA GLY A 131 9.11 17.64 -11.32
C GLY A 131 7.73 17.11 -10.88
N TYR A 132 6.96 17.87 -10.10
CA TYR A 132 5.57 17.52 -9.75
C TYR A 132 4.61 17.95 -10.85
N ASP A 133 3.65 17.08 -11.14
CA ASP A 133 2.49 17.45 -11.93
C ASP A 133 1.47 18.17 -11.06
N ARG A 134 0.70 19.06 -11.71
CA ARG A 134 -0.58 19.54 -11.18
C ARG A 134 -1.62 18.43 -11.38
N GLY A 135 -1.63 17.46 -10.46
CA GLY A 135 -2.53 16.32 -10.50
C GLY A 135 -3.95 16.76 -10.16
N HIS A 136 -4.89 16.51 -11.08
CA HIS A 136 -6.29 16.94 -10.92
C HIS A 136 -7.00 16.01 -9.93
N LEU A 137 -7.92 16.55 -9.11
CA LEU A 137 -8.82 15.73 -8.30
C LEU A 137 -10.11 15.42 -9.08
N ASN A 138 -10.82 16.46 -9.55
CA ASN A 138 -11.81 16.29 -10.61
C ASN A 138 -11.08 16.21 -11.96
N THR A 139 -10.93 15.00 -12.51
CA THR A 139 -10.19 14.76 -13.75
C THR A 139 -10.90 15.36 -14.96
N ASN A 140 -10.14 16.05 -15.82
CA ASN A 140 -10.65 16.66 -17.05
C ASN A 140 -11.27 15.63 -18.03
N SER A 141 -10.89 14.35 -17.88
CA SER A 141 -11.32 13.27 -18.77
C SER A 141 -12.75 12.79 -18.50
N PHE A 142 -13.33 13.19 -17.35
CA PHE A 142 -14.69 12.85 -16.92
C PHE A 142 -15.68 14.00 -17.17
N GLN A 143 -15.18 15.15 -17.64
CA GLN A 143 -15.93 16.37 -17.88
C GLN A 143 -15.82 16.77 -19.36
N CYS A 144 -16.75 17.60 -19.83
CA CYS A 144 -16.75 18.19 -21.17
C CYS A 144 -16.99 19.70 -21.12
N ASP A 145 -16.74 20.37 -22.25
CA ASP A 145 -16.97 21.81 -22.47
C ASP A 145 -16.45 22.68 -21.32
N ASP A 146 -17.30 23.56 -20.77
CA ASP A 146 -16.92 24.45 -19.66
C ASP A 146 -16.67 23.70 -18.36
N GLY A 147 -17.31 22.55 -18.13
CA GLY A 147 -16.99 21.69 -16.99
C GLY A 147 -15.56 21.15 -17.06
N ARG A 148 -15.07 20.84 -18.27
CA ARG A 148 -13.67 20.48 -18.47
C ARG A 148 -12.74 21.66 -18.18
N LYS A 149 -13.05 22.87 -18.65
CA LYS A 149 -12.25 24.07 -18.37
C LYS A 149 -12.20 24.37 -16.87
N ALA A 150 -13.33 24.21 -16.18
CA ALA A 150 -13.45 24.40 -14.74
C ALA A 150 -12.53 23.47 -13.92
N THR A 151 -12.08 22.34 -14.47
CA THR A 151 -11.13 21.45 -13.78
C THR A 151 -9.71 22.01 -13.68
N PHE A 152 -9.33 22.98 -14.52
CA PHE A 152 -7.98 23.56 -14.58
C PHE A 152 -7.77 24.72 -13.58
N THR A 153 -8.25 24.58 -12.35
CA THR A 153 -7.98 25.53 -11.24
C THR A 153 -7.02 24.91 -10.24
N LEU A 154 -6.13 25.72 -9.64
CA LEU A 154 -5.17 25.24 -8.65
C LEU A 154 -5.83 24.79 -7.35
N THR A 155 -7.09 25.18 -7.10
CA THR A 155 -7.90 24.65 -5.99
C THR A 155 -8.48 23.27 -6.26
N ASN A 156 -8.33 22.73 -7.47
CA ASN A 156 -8.67 21.36 -7.86
C ASN A 156 -7.43 20.50 -8.16
N SER A 157 -6.23 20.98 -7.82
CA SER A 157 -5.00 20.22 -8.05
C SER A 157 -4.08 20.18 -6.83
N ALA A 158 -3.33 19.07 -6.75
CA ALA A 158 -2.29 18.88 -5.77
C ALA A 158 -0.99 18.42 -6.46
N PRO A 159 0.19 18.59 -5.83
CA PRO A 159 1.44 18.09 -6.36
C PRO A 159 1.40 16.55 -6.39
N MET A 160 1.33 15.98 -7.59
CA MET A 160 1.43 14.54 -7.76
C MET A 160 2.77 14.21 -8.42
N ASP A 161 3.44 13.17 -7.94
CA ASP A 161 4.63 12.65 -8.59
C ASP A 161 4.34 12.37 -10.07
N ALA A 162 5.21 12.81 -10.97
CA ALA A 162 4.93 12.73 -12.40
C ALA A 162 4.82 11.28 -12.90
N CYS A 163 5.59 10.33 -12.35
CA CYS A 163 5.48 8.93 -12.72
C CYS A 163 4.16 8.35 -12.19
N PHE A 164 3.80 8.65 -10.93
CA PHE A 164 2.53 8.24 -10.35
C PHE A 164 1.31 8.77 -11.12
N ASN A 165 1.27 10.08 -11.39
CA ASN A 165 0.14 10.75 -12.03
C ASN A 165 -0.08 10.29 -13.47
N ARG A 166 1.00 10.19 -14.26
CA ARG A 166 0.92 9.96 -15.70
C ARG A 166 0.70 8.50 -16.08
N VAL A 167 1.08 7.57 -15.20
CA VAL A 167 1.05 6.12 -15.48
C VAL A 167 -0.02 5.42 -14.63
N PRO A 168 0.23 4.99 -13.38
CA PRO A 168 -0.75 4.20 -12.64
C PRO A 168 -2.03 5.00 -12.34
N TRP A 169 -1.94 6.28 -11.94
CA TRP A 169 -3.15 7.07 -11.64
C TRP A 169 -4.04 7.25 -12.88
N LYS A 170 -3.44 7.66 -14.01
CA LYS A 170 -4.13 7.77 -15.31
C LYS A 170 -4.77 6.44 -15.75
N GLN A 171 -4.10 5.31 -15.54
CA GLN A 171 -4.67 3.99 -15.85
C GLN A 171 -5.92 3.72 -15.01
N TRP A 172 -5.89 4.01 -13.71
CA TRP A 172 -7.08 3.88 -12.84
C TRP A 172 -8.21 4.80 -13.26
N GLU A 173 -7.93 6.07 -13.57
CA GLU A 173 -8.94 7.01 -14.09
C GLU A 173 -9.62 6.45 -15.36
N GLN A 174 -8.84 5.87 -16.28
CA GLN A 174 -9.37 5.31 -17.52
C GLN A 174 -10.27 4.10 -17.27
N HIS A 175 -9.88 3.15 -16.42
CA HIS A 175 -10.72 1.97 -16.14
C HIS A 175 -11.99 2.33 -15.37
N VAL A 176 -11.91 3.26 -14.42
CA VAL A 176 -13.10 3.76 -13.70
C VAL A 176 -14.06 4.39 -14.69
N ARG A 177 -13.55 5.21 -15.62
CA ARG A 177 -14.35 5.81 -16.68
C ARG A 177 -15.05 4.78 -17.55
N ASP A 178 -14.36 3.70 -17.92
CA ASP A 178 -14.94 2.66 -18.76
C ASP A 178 -16.08 1.92 -18.03
N ILE A 179 -15.89 1.56 -16.76
CA ILE A 179 -16.96 0.97 -15.93
C ILE A 179 -18.16 1.91 -15.81
N LEU A 180 -17.93 3.21 -15.55
CA LEU A 180 -19.01 4.17 -15.40
C LEU A 180 -19.76 4.41 -16.71
N LYS A 181 -19.09 4.32 -17.86
CA LYS A 181 -19.73 4.38 -19.18
C LYS A 181 -20.58 3.16 -19.47
N ASP A 182 -20.10 1.97 -19.15
CA ASP A 182 -20.85 0.74 -19.35
C ASP A 182 -22.15 0.72 -18.54
N ASN A 183 -22.16 1.41 -17.39
CA ASN A 183 -23.32 1.57 -16.51
C ASN A 183 -24.10 2.89 -16.74
N ALA A 184 -23.71 3.72 -17.71
CA ALA A 184 -24.22 5.08 -17.85
C ALA A 184 -25.72 5.24 -18.17
N VAL A 185 -26.37 4.17 -18.65
CA VAL A 185 -27.70 4.25 -19.25
C VAL A 185 -28.80 4.40 -18.19
N SER A 186 -28.54 3.96 -16.95
CA SER A 186 -29.58 3.78 -15.94
C SER A 186 -29.29 4.39 -14.58
N GLY A 187 -28.36 5.34 -14.47
CA GLY A 187 -28.03 5.89 -13.16
C GLY A 187 -27.08 7.07 -13.14
N THR A 188 -26.79 7.55 -11.93
CA THR A 188 -25.89 8.67 -11.66
C THR A 188 -24.67 8.21 -10.88
N ALA A 189 -23.47 8.57 -11.32
CA ALA A 189 -22.24 8.34 -10.58
C ALA A 189 -21.73 9.60 -9.88
N TYR A 190 -21.54 9.50 -8.57
CA TYR A 190 -20.95 10.48 -7.69
C TYR A 190 -19.53 10.06 -7.36
N LEU A 191 -18.57 10.97 -7.48
CA LEU A 191 -17.17 10.72 -7.21
C LEU A 191 -16.63 11.74 -6.23
N VAL A 192 -15.74 11.28 -5.36
CA VAL A 192 -14.95 12.13 -4.48
C VAL A 192 -13.49 11.72 -4.62
N THR A 193 -12.67 12.62 -5.14
CA THR A 193 -11.21 12.42 -5.19
C THR A 193 -10.58 13.34 -4.16
N GLY A 194 -9.63 12.84 -3.38
CA GLY A 194 -8.99 13.60 -2.31
C GLY A 194 -7.53 13.28 -2.12
N THR A 195 -6.90 14.07 -1.25
CA THR A 195 -5.48 13.97 -0.92
C THR A 195 -5.26 13.92 0.58
N VAL A 196 -4.25 13.17 1.01
CA VAL A 196 -3.79 13.16 2.41
C VAL A 196 -2.57 14.07 2.51
N PRO A 197 -2.69 15.28 3.07
CA PRO A 197 -1.56 16.18 3.22
C PRO A 197 -0.43 15.52 4.01
N SER A 198 0.82 15.74 3.60
CA SER A 198 1.95 15.42 4.47
C SER A 198 2.05 16.43 5.61
N LEU A 199 2.63 16.01 6.74
CA LEU A 199 2.78 16.89 7.90
C LEU A 199 3.80 17.99 7.62
N ASP A 200 4.96 17.61 7.08
CA ASP A 200 6.13 18.50 7.02
C ASP A 200 6.77 18.56 5.62
N TYR A 201 6.16 17.96 4.59
CA TYR A 201 6.76 17.91 3.25
C TYR A 201 6.02 18.81 2.25
N ARG A 202 6.65 19.93 1.94
CA ARG A 202 6.20 20.88 0.92
C ARG A 202 7.14 20.82 -0.28
N ILE A 203 6.69 21.25 -1.46
CA ILE A 203 7.52 21.26 -2.67
C ILE A 203 8.85 21.97 -2.34
N PRO A 204 9.97 21.22 -2.30
CA PRO A 204 11.23 21.76 -1.81
C PRO A 204 11.94 22.55 -2.91
N ARG A 205 13.11 23.08 -2.55
CA ARG A 205 14.14 23.46 -3.52
C ARG A 205 14.87 22.19 -3.95
N GLN A 206 14.95 21.91 -5.25
CA GLN A 206 15.46 20.65 -5.78
C GLN A 206 16.98 20.62 -6.00
N GLY A 207 17.69 21.72 -5.76
CA GLY A 207 19.15 21.73 -5.75
C GLY A 207 19.79 23.11 -5.71
N GLU A 208 21.13 23.14 -5.78
CA GLU A 208 21.96 24.35 -5.82
C GLU A 208 21.70 25.21 -7.08
N PHE A 209 21.28 24.55 -8.18
CA PHE A 209 20.99 25.18 -9.47
C PHE A 209 19.59 25.79 -9.59
N ASP A 210 18.70 25.59 -8.61
CA ASP A 210 17.43 26.31 -8.57
C ASP A 210 17.73 27.78 -8.22
N ASP A 211 17.39 28.71 -9.12
CA ASP A 211 17.47 30.14 -8.87
C ASP A 211 16.55 30.52 -7.68
N PRO A 212 17.11 31.00 -6.54
CA PRO A 212 16.32 31.38 -5.37
C PRO A 212 15.30 32.49 -5.64
N SER A 213 15.49 33.28 -6.70
CA SER A 213 14.60 34.37 -7.10
C SER A 213 13.48 33.93 -8.06
N ALA A 214 13.55 32.70 -8.60
CA ALA A 214 12.57 32.22 -9.57
C ALA A 214 11.18 31.95 -8.95
N ARG A 215 11.12 31.52 -7.68
CA ARG A 215 9.87 31.32 -6.93
C ARG A 215 10.10 31.26 -5.43
N GLU A 216 9.02 31.38 -4.67
CA GLU A 216 9.02 31.04 -3.25
C GLU A 216 8.89 29.51 -3.09
N PHE A 217 9.77 28.93 -2.27
CA PHE A 217 9.81 27.49 -2.01
C PHE A 217 8.97 27.11 -0.79
N ASN A 218 8.67 25.81 -0.64
CA ASN A 218 7.98 25.27 0.54
C ASN A 218 6.60 25.90 0.80
N ARG A 219 5.89 26.32 -0.25
CA ARG A 219 4.54 26.89 -0.11
C ARG A 219 3.44 25.85 -0.21
N VAL A 220 3.52 24.93 -1.15
CA VAL A 220 2.47 23.93 -1.39
C VAL A 220 2.87 22.58 -0.81
N THR A 221 1.97 21.98 -0.03
CA THR A 221 2.17 20.65 0.57
C THR A 221 2.10 19.57 -0.49
N VAL A 222 3.05 18.65 -0.49
CA VAL A 222 2.98 17.45 -1.32
C VAL A 222 2.22 16.39 -0.52
N PRO A 223 1.05 15.90 -0.98
CA PRO A 223 0.30 14.89 -0.26
C PRO A 223 1.07 13.55 -0.22
N THR A 224 0.89 12.79 0.85
CA THR A 224 1.44 11.43 0.99
C THR A 224 0.66 10.41 0.17
N HIS A 225 -0.66 10.61 0.04
CA HIS A 225 -1.57 9.71 -0.66
C HIS A 225 -2.56 10.50 -1.50
N VAL A 226 -3.01 9.87 -2.58
CA VAL A 226 -4.14 10.30 -3.40
C VAL A 226 -5.17 9.17 -3.42
N TRP A 227 -6.45 9.51 -3.31
CA TRP A 227 -7.54 8.54 -3.27
C TRP A 227 -8.76 9.02 -4.03
N THR A 228 -9.57 8.08 -4.53
CA THR A 228 -10.88 8.35 -5.13
C THR A 228 -11.90 7.35 -4.58
N ALA A 229 -13.10 7.82 -4.29
CA ALA A 229 -14.26 7.01 -3.98
C ALA A 229 -15.34 7.24 -5.05
N VAL A 230 -16.04 6.16 -5.42
CA VAL A 230 -17.05 6.13 -6.47
C VAL A 230 -18.33 5.55 -5.86
N CYS A 231 -19.45 6.23 -6.12
CA CYS A 231 -20.79 5.84 -5.73
C CYS A 231 -21.70 5.92 -6.94
N TYR A 232 -22.09 4.79 -7.50
CA TYR A 232 -23.04 4.71 -8.60
C TYR A 232 -24.42 4.32 -8.07
N LYS A 233 -25.42 5.14 -8.38
CA LYS A 233 -26.82 4.89 -8.05
C LYS A 233 -27.60 4.64 -9.33
N ASP A 234 -28.13 3.44 -9.51
CA ASP A 234 -29.10 3.13 -10.55
C ASP A 234 -30.45 3.80 -10.21
N ASP A 235 -31.12 4.35 -11.22
CA ASP A 235 -32.37 5.09 -11.07
C ASP A 235 -33.58 4.17 -10.86
N ASN A 236 -33.48 2.89 -11.22
CA ASN A 236 -34.60 1.96 -11.24
C ASN A 236 -34.44 0.76 -10.29
N ASP A 237 -33.20 0.37 -9.98
CA ASP A 237 -32.90 -0.82 -9.18
C ASP A 237 -31.68 -0.61 -8.28
N ASP A 238 -31.95 -0.37 -7.00
CA ASP A 238 -30.92 -0.19 -5.98
C ASP A 238 -29.97 -1.40 -5.88
N GLU A 239 -30.35 -2.62 -6.28
CA GLU A 239 -29.45 -3.80 -6.26
C GLU A 239 -28.35 -3.73 -7.33
N ARG A 240 -28.57 -2.97 -8.41
CA ARG A 240 -27.56 -2.67 -9.45
C ARG A 240 -26.65 -1.50 -9.09
N SER A 241 -26.97 -0.77 -8.03
CA SER A 241 -26.11 0.29 -7.51
C SER A 241 -24.85 -0.30 -6.86
N PHE A 242 -23.75 0.45 -6.90
CA PHE A 242 -22.47 -0.03 -6.39
C PHE A 242 -21.57 1.11 -5.89
N SER A 243 -20.59 0.77 -5.06
CA SER A 243 -19.54 1.71 -4.68
C SER A 243 -18.20 1.02 -4.42
N PHE A 244 -17.13 1.78 -4.58
CA PHE A 244 -15.78 1.36 -4.23
C PHE A 244 -14.90 2.57 -4.05
N GLY A 245 -13.67 2.37 -3.58
CA GLY A 245 -12.66 3.39 -3.61
C GLY A 245 -11.28 2.82 -3.88
N TYR A 246 -10.33 3.67 -4.22
CA TYR A 246 -8.94 3.28 -4.40
C TYR A 246 -8.00 4.37 -3.86
N ILE A 247 -6.85 3.94 -3.36
CA ILE A 247 -5.86 4.82 -2.73
C ILE A 247 -4.44 4.37 -3.06
N GLY A 248 -3.56 5.32 -3.40
CA GLY A 248 -2.14 5.09 -3.66
C GLY A 248 -1.25 6.08 -2.93
N LEU A 249 0.00 5.69 -2.67
CA LEU A 249 1.05 6.63 -2.24
C LEU A 249 1.41 7.56 -3.40
N ASN A 250 1.72 8.81 -3.10
CA ASN A 250 2.14 9.79 -4.11
C ASN A 250 3.65 9.68 -4.39
N GLN A 251 4.08 8.55 -4.96
CA GLN A 251 5.48 8.20 -5.19
C GLN A 251 5.62 7.42 -6.51
N PRO A 252 6.81 7.41 -7.14
CA PRO A 252 7.10 6.52 -8.26
C PRO A 252 6.78 5.07 -7.89
N ASP A 253 6.26 4.30 -8.86
CA ASP A 253 5.93 2.88 -8.72
C ASP A 253 4.94 2.52 -7.59
N SER A 254 4.23 3.53 -7.08
CA SER A 254 3.27 3.33 -6.02
C SER A 254 2.11 2.42 -6.43
N ARG A 255 1.78 1.50 -5.51
CA ARG A 255 0.66 0.58 -5.64
C ARG A 255 -0.64 1.28 -5.27
N ILE A 256 -1.54 1.42 -6.24
CA ILE A 256 -2.92 1.84 -5.99
C ILE A 256 -3.73 0.61 -5.55
N ASN A 257 -4.41 0.73 -4.41
CA ASN A 257 -5.17 -0.34 -3.78
C ASN A 257 -6.66 -0.04 -3.85
N ILE A 258 -7.43 -0.92 -4.50
CA ILE A 258 -8.89 -0.90 -4.44
C ILE A 258 -9.41 -1.40 -3.10
N LYS A 259 -10.52 -0.81 -2.65
CA LYS A 259 -11.16 -0.98 -1.34
C LYS A 259 -12.66 -0.84 -1.48
N THR A 260 -13.39 -1.41 -0.52
CA THR A 260 -14.77 -0.97 -0.27
C THR A 260 -14.77 0.43 0.36
N VAL A 261 -15.88 1.17 0.26
CA VAL A 261 -16.01 2.50 0.89
C VAL A 261 -15.73 2.45 2.41
N PRO A 262 -16.27 1.49 3.19
CA PRO A 262 -15.95 1.37 4.62
C PRO A 262 -14.46 1.10 4.90
N GLN A 263 -13.79 0.31 4.06
CA GLN A 263 -12.35 0.06 4.21
C GLN A 263 -11.52 1.33 3.92
N LEU A 264 -11.94 2.13 2.93
CA LEU A 264 -11.31 3.40 2.63
C LEU A 264 -11.54 4.41 3.77
N ASN A 265 -12.77 4.55 4.27
CA ASN A 265 -13.11 5.37 5.44
C ASN A 265 -12.21 5.05 6.66
N ASN A 266 -12.07 3.76 6.99
CA ASN A 266 -11.21 3.30 8.08
C ASN A 266 -9.73 3.66 7.88
N GLN A 267 -9.22 3.52 6.65
CA GLN A 267 -7.83 3.87 6.35
C GLN A 267 -7.61 5.39 6.40
N LEU A 268 -8.53 6.17 5.83
CA LEU A 268 -8.45 7.63 5.84
C LEU A 268 -8.56 8.19 7.26
N SER A 269 -9.39 7.62 8.13
CA SER A 269 -9.48 8.01 9.54
C SER A 269 -8.12 7.95 10.23
N LYS A 270 -7.35 6.88 9.99
CA LYS A 270 -5.98 6.73 10.51
C LYS A 270 -5.01 7.74 9.88
N LEU A 271 -5.10 7.95 8.57
CA LEU A 271 -4.19 8.83 7.83
C LEU A 271 -4.41 10.31 8.17
N TYR A 272 -5.66 10.76 8.31
CA TYR A 272 -6.00 12.12 8.74
C TYR A 272 -5.93 12.30 10.26
N ARG A 273 -5.71 11.23 11.03
CA ARG A 273 -5.79 11.23 12.51
C ARG A 273 -7.14 11.74 13.02
N ALA A 274 -8.20 11.41 12.31
CA ALA A 274 -9.57 11.76 12.64
C ALA A 274 -10.26 10.61 13.40
N PRO A 275 -11.20 10.90 14.32
CA PRO A 275 -11.97 9.85 14.99
C PRO A 275 -12.74 8.96 14.01
N GLU A 276 -13.34 9.57 12.99
CA GLU A 276 -14.15 8.90 11.99
C GLU A 276 -14.21 9.74 10.71
N VAL A 277 -13.98 9.10 9.56
CA VAL A 277 -14.13 9.68 8.22
C VAL A 277 -15.27 8.97 7.51
N ASN A 278 -16.21 9.74 6.96
CA ASN A 278 -17.36 9.21 6.21
C ASN A 278 -17.44 9.92 4.85
N ILE A 279 -17.04 9.23 3.78
CA ILE A 279 -16.98 9.83 2.43
C ILE A 279 -18.38 9.97 1.81
N PHE A 280 -19.22 8.94 1.94
CA PHE A 280 -20.59 8.92 1.42
C PHE A 280 -21.57 8.61 2.54
N LYS A 281 -22.76 9.22 2.48
CA LYS A 281 -23.86 8.86 3.37
C LYS A 281 -24.23 7.38 3.21
N ASP A 282 -24.40 6.69 4.34
CA ASP A 282 -24.75 5.26 4.42
C ASP A 282 -23.78 4.34 3.63
N ASP A 283 -22.51 4.74 3.47
CA ASP A 283 -21.48 4.03 2.69
C ASP A 283 -21.86 3.68 1.24
N CYS A 284 -22.88 4.35 0.69
CA CYS A 284 -23.40 4.18 -0.68
C CYS A 284 -23.38 2.72 -1.19
N PHE A 285 -24.35 1.88 -0.82
CA PHE A 285 -24.50 0.54 -1.42
C PHE A 285 -23.25 -0.36 -1.32
N SER A 286 -22.35 -0.12 -0.36
CA SER A 286 -21.08 -0.87 -0.22
C SER A 286 -21.28 -2.37 0.06
N THR A 287 -22.47 -2.74 0.55
CA THR A 287 -22.87 -4.12 0.84
C THR A 287 -23.53 -4.83 -0.35
N ASN A 288 -23.81 -4.13 -1.46
CA ASN A 288 -24.45 -4.73 -2.63
C ASN A 288 -23.57 -5.80 -3.28
N GLN A 289 -24.19 -6.81 -3.88
CA GLN A 289 -23.46 -7.85 -4.61
C GLN A 289 -22.73 -7.28 -5.84
N GLU A 290 -23.29 -6.25 -6.49
CA GLU A 290 -22.68 -5.59 -7.64
C GLU A 290 -21.36 -4.90 -7.29
N THR A 291 -21.29 -4.25 -6.11
CA THR A 291 -20.05 -3.72 -5.53
C THR A 291 -18.94 -4.79 -5.49
N GLN A 292 -19.26 -5.98 -4.99
CA GLN A 292 -18.27 -7.06 -4.89
C GLN A 292 -17.82 -7.57 -6.26
N LYS A 293 -18.73 -7.63 -7.24
CA LYS A 293 -18.39 -8.03 -8.62
C LYS A 293 -17.44 -7.03 -9.26
N ILE A 294 -17.73 -5.73 -9.15
CA ILE A 294 -16.93 -4.65 -9.74
C ILE A 294 -15.56 -4.56 -9.09
N ILE A 295 -15.47 -4.62 -7.75
CA ILE A 295 -14.18 -4.62 -7.05
C ILE A 295 -13.33 -5.81 -7.51
N LYS A 296 -13.93 -7.00 -7.62
CA LYS A 296 -13.23 -8.21 -8.09
C LYS A 296 -12.79 -8.10 -9.55
N HIS A 297 -13.59 -7.46 -10.40
CA HIS A 297 -13.22 -7.19 -11.78
C HIS A 297 -12.01 -6.24 -11.84
N LEU A 298 -12.08 -5.08 -11.18
CA LEU A 298 -11.00 -4.10 -11.12
C LEU A 298 -9.70 -4.68 -10.53
N TYR A 299 -9.80 -5.51 -9.49
CA TYR A 299 -8.67 -6.23 -8.92
C TYR A 299 -7.99 -7.15 -9.95
N ARG A 300 -8.77 -7.86 -10.77
CA ARG A 300 -8.24 -8.78 -11.79
C ARG A 300 -7.66 -8.05 -12.99
N THR A 301 -8.33 -6.99 -13.46
CA THR A 301 -7.97 -6.29 -14.70
C THR A 301 -6.78 -5.34 -14.48
N ILE A 302 -6.71 -4.66 -13.33
CA ILE A 302 -5.71 -3.60 -13.09
C ILE A 302 -4.62 -4.06 -12.12
N GLN A 303 -4.95 -4.85 -11.11
CA GLN A 303 -3.97 -5.28 -10.09
C GLN A 303 -3.28 -6.61 -10.41
N LEU A 304 -3.49 -7.22 -11.57
CA LEU A 304 -2.74 -8.40 -12.04
C LEU A 304 -2.46 -8.29 -13.55
N PRO A 305 -1.18 -8.06 -13.93
CA PRO A 305 -0.40 -9.13 -14.53
C PRO A 305 0.84 -9.50 -13.71
N ILE A 306 1.11 -10.79 -13.61
CA ILE A 306 2.27 -11.37 -12.93
C ILE A 306 3.55 -11.20 -13.78
N SER A 307 3.45 -11.02 -15.10
CA SER A 307 4.58 -10.91 -16.04
C SER A 307 5.50 -9.72 -15.76
N ASP A 308 4.92 -8.57 -15.41
CA ASP A 308 5.70 -7.33 -15.21
C ASP A 308 6.31 -7.25 -13.80
N ARG A 309 6.07 -8.28 -12.97
CA ARG A 309 6.53 -8.36 -11.58
C ARG A 309 7.74 -9.27 -11.40
N LEU A 310 8.17 -9.96 -12.45
CA LEU A 310 9.32 -10.86 -12.45
C LEU A 310 10.28 -10.40 -13.55
N ILE A 311 11.58 -10.26 -13.23
CA ILE A 311 12.60 -10.12 -14.26
C ILE A 311 12.73 -11.49 -14.93
N MET A 312 12.05 -11.66 -16.06
CA MET A 312 12.11 -12.87 -16.88
C MET A 312 13.15 -12.64 -17.98
N SER A 313 13.95 -13.66 -18.32
CA SER A 313 14.75 -13.58 -19.54
C SER A 313 13.83 -13.48 -20.75
N ASP A 314 14.29 -12.82 -21.82
CA ASP A 314 13.51 -12.63 -23.06
C ASP A 314 12.94 -13.95 -23.58
N ASP A 315 13.68 -15.06 -23.44
CA ASP A 315 13.23 -16.40 -23.85
C ASP A 315 12.05 -16.91 -23.02
N ILE A 316 12.05 -16.72 -21.69
CA ILE A 316 10.94 -17.15 -20.83
C ILE A 316 9.74 -16.23 -21.03
N LEU A 317 9.96 -14.92 -21.18
CA LEU A 317 8.90 -13.95 -21.45
C LEU A 317 8.21 -14.24 -22.80
N ASN A 318 9.00 -14.47 -23.85
CA ASN A 318 8.49 -14.84 -25.17
C ASN A 318 7.77 -16.20 -25.15
N THR A 319 8.29 -17.18 -24.41
CA THR A 319 7.64 -18.50 -24.26
C THR A 319 6.33 -18.37 -23.49
N PHE A 320 6.30 -17.57 -22.43
CA PHE A 320 5.10 -17.29 -21.65
C PHE A 320 4.04 -16.60 -22.51
N HIS A 321 4.40 -15.53 -23.22
CA HIS A 321 3.50 -14.85 -24.14
C HIS A 321 3.04 -15.74 -25.29
N ALA A 322 3.92 -16.57 -25.88
CA ALA A 322 3.53 -17.51 -26.93
C ALA A 322 2.60 -18.62 -26.42
N ALA A 323 2.75 -19.02 -25.16
CA ALA A 323 1.89 -19.98 -24.50
C ALA A 323 0.53 -19.37 -24.10
N THR A 324 0.46 -18.08 -23.78
CA THR A 324 -0.81 -17.41 -23.40
C THR A 324 -1.54 -16.82 -24.61
N SER A 325 -0.84 -16.39 -25.66
CA SER A 325 -1.41 -15.70 -26.83
C SER A 325 -2.44 -16.51 -27.62
N ARG A 326 -2.41 -17.86 -27.50
CA ARG A 326 -3.42 -18.74 -28.13
C ARG A 326 -4.75 -18.79 -27.37
N PHE A 327 -4.86 -18.07 -26.25
CA PHE A 327 -6.01 -18.10 -25.34
C PHE A 327 -6.65 -16.73 -25.15
N ASP A 328 -6.10 -15.68 -25.80
CA ASP A 328 -6.55 -14.28 -25.70
C ASP A 328 -7.49 -13.86 -26.85
N ASP A 329 -7.84 -14.77 -27.76
CA ASP A 329 -8.80 -14.48 -28.84
C ASP A 329 -10.25 -14.54 -28.31
N ASP A 330 -10.86 -13.36 -28.18
CA ASP A 330 -12.26 -13.12 -27.78
C ASP A 330 -13.30 -13.56 -28.83
N GLU A 331 -12.89 -14.19 -29.94
CA GLU A 331 -13.77 -14.69 -30.99
C GLU A 331 -13.85 -16.24 -31.00
N GLY A 332 -14.34 -16.85 -29.91
CA GLY A 332 -14.69 -18.27 -29.90
C GLY A 332 -15.01 -18.88 -28.54
N PRO A 333 -15.66 -20.05 -28.48
CA PRO A 333 -15.84 -20.76 -27.22
C PRO A 333 -14.46 -21.15 -26.63
N PRO A 334 -14.26 -21.02 -25.31
CA PRO A 334 -12.96 -21.22 -24.69
C PRO A 334 -12.43 -22.63 -24.96
N PRO A 335 -11.14 -22.80 -25.29
CA PRO A 335 -10.56 -24.10 -25.60
C PRO A 335 -10.68 -25.06 -24.41
N SER A 336 -10.95 -26.33 -24.70
CA SER A 336 -11.23 -27.38 -23.70
C SER A 336 -10.07 -27.69 -22.74
N LYS A 337 -8.87 -27.18 -23.01
CA LYS A 337 -7.69 -27.30 -22.14
C LYS A 337 -6.89 -26.01 -22.14
N ARG A 338 -6.87 -25.35 -20.98
CA ARG A 338 -5.99 -24.21 -20.69
C ARG A 338 -4.59 -24.72 -20.30
N PRO A 339 -3.52 -23.94 -20.56
CA PRO A 339 -2.19 -24.30 -20.12
C PRO A 339 -2.16 -24.30 -18.58
N LYS A 340 -1.52 -25.32 -18.01
CA LYS A 340 -1.33 -25.44 -16.57
C LYS A 340 0.13 -25.13 -16.27
N VAL A 341 0.38 -24.08 -15.50
CA VAL A 341 1.70 -23.85 -14.91
C VAL A 341 1.86 -24.89 -13.80
N THR A 342 2.87 -25.75 -13.93
CA THR A 342 3.13 -26.84 -12.99
C THR A 342 4.16 -26.48 -11.93
N GLU A 343 5.05 -25.53 -12.23
CA GLU A 343 6.15 -25.12 -11.36
C GLU A 343 6.48 -23.64 -11.62
N VAL A 344 6.82 -22.91 -10.55
CA VAL A 344 7.29 -21.52 -10.59
C VAL A 344 8.47 -21.41 -9.62
N ILE A 345 9.61 -20.95 -10.11
CA ILE A 345 10.82 -20.71 -9.30
C ILE A 345 11.05 -19.19 -9.26
N ILE A 346 11.21 -18.63 -8.06
CA ILE A 346 11.47 -17.21 -7.83
C ILE A 346 12.79 -17.10 -7.09
N SER A 347 13.74 -16.35 -7.65
CA SER A 347 15.02 -16.06 -7.03
C SER A 347 15.01 -14.66 -6.44
N GLU A 348 15.27 -14.53 -5.15
CA GLU A 348 15.36 -13.26 -4.43
C GLU A 348 16.73 -13.12 -3.77
N ASN A 349 17.28 -11.90 -3.80
CA ASN A 349 18.55 -11.57 -3.16
C ASN A 349 18.31 -10.80 -1.87
N PHE A 350 19.02 -11.17 -0.81
CA PHE A 350 18.92 -10.53 0.50
C PHE A 350 20.29 -10.14 1.02
N ASP A 351 20.38 -8.95 1.62
CA ASP A 351 21.64 -8.44 2.20
C ASP A 351 22.09 -9.23 3.44
N SER A 352 21.19 -10.00 4.06
CA SER A 352 21.48 -10.88 5.20
C SER A 352 20.42 -11.98 5.34
N LEU A 353 20.76 -13.03 6.10
CA LEU A 353 19.79 -14.06 6.49
C LEU A 353 18.66 -13.52 7.38
N GLY A 354 18.94 -12.46 8.15
CA GLY A 354 17.93 -11.79 8.97
C GLY A 354 16.89 -11.03 8.12
N THR A 355 17.31 -10.41 7.02
CA THR A 355 16.38 -9.75 6.08
C THR A 355 15.57 -10.77 5.27
N TRP A 356 16.17 -11.90 4.89
CA TRP A 356 15.44 -13.05 4.33
C TRP A 356 14.34 -13.54 5.29
N PHE A 357 14.69 -13.80 6.56
CA PHE A 357 13.74 -14.29 7.56
C PHE A 357 12.58 -13.30 7.79
N LYS A 358 12.88 -11.99 7.88
CA LYS A 358 11.84 -10.96 8.01
C LYS A 358 10.91 -10.92 6.78
N ALA A 359 11.45 -11.16 5.59
CA ALA A 359 10.66 -11.21 4.37
C ALA A 359 9.76 -12.45 4.32
N THR A 360 10.25 -13.62 4.74
CA THR A 360 9.45 -14.85 4.79
C THR A 360 8.37 -14.79 5.87
N GLU A 361 8.64 -14.18 7.04
CA GLU A 361 7.61 -13.89 8.06
C GLU A 361 6.52 -12.95 7.53
N ARG A 362 6.91 -11.90 6.81
CA ARG A 362 5.96 -10.99 6.18
C ARG A 362 5.14 -11.69 5.10
N MET A 363 5.75 -12.59 4.33
CA MET A 363 5.05 -13.39 3.33
C MET A 363 3.98 -14.26 4.01
N LYS A 364 4.35 -14.98 5.06
CA LYS A 364 3.41 -15.80 5.85
C LYS A 364 2.24 -14.97 6.36
N TYR A 365 2.51 -13.80 6.93
CA TYR A 365 1.49 -12.86 7.39
C TYR A 365 0.55 -12.40 6.27
N VAL A 366 1.07 -12.13 5.06
CA VAL A 366 0.29 -11.55 3.96
C VAL A 366 -0.48 -12.61 3.16
N SER A 367 0.13 -13.78 2.93
CA SER A 367 -0.42 -14.81 2.04
C SER A 367 -0.95 -16.05 2.74
N GLY A 368 -0.63 -16.25 4.03
CA GLY A 368 -0.91 -17.50 4.75
C GLY A 368 -0.10 -18.69 4.23
N SER A 369 1.02 -18.42 3.52
CA SER A 369 1.92 -19.44 3.01
C SER A 369 3.27 -19.38 3.71
N ALA A 370 3.78 -20.54 4.13
CA ALA A 370 5.10 -20.68 4.70
C ALA A 370 6.13 -21.08 3.64
N CYS A 371 7.32 -20.50 3.72
CA CYS A 371 8.50 -20.89 2.96
C CYS A 371 9.18 -22.05 3.69
N VAL A 372 8.84 -23.27 3.30
CA VAL A 372 9.25 -24.49 4.00
C VAL A 372 10.43 -25.14 3.31
N GLN A 373 11.50 -25.38 4.07
CA GLN A 373 12.68 -26.07 3.56
C GLN A 373 12.33 -27.52 3.22
N SER A 374 12.42 -27.85 1.93
CA SER A 374 11.96 -29.13 1.38
C SER A 374 13.08 -30.05 0.92
N GLN A 375 14.34 -29.60 0.97
CA GLN A 375 15.51 -30.39 0.59
C GLN A 375 16.65 -30.23 1.59
N PRO A 376 17.34 -31.32 1.99
CA PRO A 376 18.59 -31.23 2.75
C PRO A 376 19.63 -30.56 1.85
N PHE A 377 20.31 -29.53 2.35
CA PHE A 377 21.37 -28.86 1.61
C PHE A 377 22.43 -29.89 1.18
N THR A 378 22.54 -30.16 -0.12
CA THR A 378 23.54 -31.10 -0.64
C THR A 378 24.86 -30.36 -0.90
N GLY A 379 25.69 -30.29 0.14
CA GLY A 379 27.14 -30.09 0.01
C GLY A 379 27.65 -28.65 0.18
N PRO A 380 28.98 -28.45 0.32
CA PRO A 380 29.58 -27.14 0.57
C PRO A 380 29.23 -26.16 -0.54
N VAL A 381 29.20 -24.86 -0.21
CA VAL A 381 29.01 -23.72 -1.12
C VAL A 381 29.67 -24.01 -2.47
N LYS A 382 28.86 -24.39 -3.46
CA LYS A 382 29.35 -24.53 -4.82
C LYS A 382 29.37 -23.13 -5.42
N SER A 383 30.56 -22.67 -5.78
CA SER A 383 30.71 -21.57 -6.74
C SER A 383 29.78 -21.85 -7.94
N LEU A 384 29.06 -20.82 -8.37
CA LEU A 384 27.99 -20.84 -9.39
C LEU A 384 28.43 -21.32 -10.80
N SER A 385 29.55 -22.03 -10.94
CA SER A 385 30.07 -22.49 -12.23
C SER A 385 29.38 -23.72 -12.81
N SER A 386 28.41 -24.35 -12.13
CA SER A 386 27.74 -25.56 -12.62
C SER A 386 26.32 -25.37 -13.19
N THR A 387 25.75 -24.16 -13.18
CA THR A 387 24.36 -23.90 -13.66
C THR A 387 24.29 -23.03 -14.92
N GLY A 388 25.43 -22.65 -15.52
CA GLY A 388 25.45 -21.96 -16.82
C GLY A 388 24.99 -20.49 -16.81
N ILE A 389 24.87 -19.87 -15.65
CA ILE A 389 24.47 -18.45 -15.51
C ILE A 389 25.71 -17.56 -15.55
N GLN A 390 25.71 -16.53 -16.42
CA GLN A 390 26.85 -15.63 -16.57
C GLN A 390 27.08 -14.75 -15.33
N LYS A 391 28.38 -14.59 -15.05
CA LYS A 391 29.03 -14.07 -13.85
C LYS A 391 28.94 -12.54 -13.67
N ARG A 392 27.76 -11.92 -13.78
CA ARG A 392 27.60 -10.51 -13.42
C ARG A 392 26.86 -10.40 -12.09
N ASP A 393 27.63 -10.00 -11.08
CA ASP A 393 27.21 -9.38 -9.82
C ASP A 393 26.79 -10.28 -8.64
N ILE A 394 27.42 -11.44 -8.47
CA ILE A 394 27.30 -12.21 -7.21
C ILE A 394 28.69 -12.42 -6.60
N ALA A 395 28.88 -11.91 -5.38
CA ALA A 395 30.11 -12.10 -4.61
C ALA A 395 30.34 -13.59 -4.28
N ASP A 396 31.61 -14.00 -4.25
CA ASP A 396 32.08 -15.40 -4.13
C ASP A 396 31.74 -16.07 -2.77
N ASN A 397 30.98 -15.37 -1.91
CA ASN A 397 30.55 -15.77 -0.57
C ASN A 397 29.03 -15.84 -0.37
N SER A 398 28.23 -15.75 -1.45
CA SER A 398 26.76 -15.85 -1.38
C SER A 398 26.29 -17.27 -1.01
N GLN A 399 25.18 -17.37 -0.26
CA GLN A 399 24.53 -18.61 0.16
C GLN A 399 23.14 -18.70 -0.48
N GLU A 400 22.78 -19.87 -1.03
CA GLU A 400 21.47 -20.11 -1.64
C GLU A 400 20.54 -20.86 -0.66
N LEU A 401 19.34 -20.31 -0.43
CA LEU A 401 18.28 -20.92 0.37
C LEU A 401 17.12 -21.32 -0.55
N VAL A 402 16.84 -22.62 -0.63
CA VAL A 402 15.72 -23.17 -1.42
C VAL A 402 14.60 -23.59 -0.48
N CYS A 403 13.40 -23.03 -0.69
CA CYS A 403 12.20 -23.44 0.02
C CYS A 403 11.03 -23.62 -0.94
N SER A 404 10.06 -24.42 -0.53
CA SER A 404 8.78 -24.57 -1.21
C SER A 404 7.72 -23.77 -0.46
N LEU A 405 6.94 -22.99 -1.20
CA LEU A 405 5.79 -22.30 -0.62
C LEU A 405 4.64 -23.30 -0.43
N VAL A 406 4.29 -23.53 0.82
CA VAL A 406 3.16 -24.38 1.21
C VAL A 406 2.16 -23.57 2.02
N LYS A 407 0.90 -23.99 2.01
CA LYS A 407 -0.13 -23.39 2.86
C LYS A 407 0.24 -23.67 4.31
N GLU A 408 0.18 -22.64 5.16
CA GLU A 408 0.45 -22.80 6.58
C GLU A 408 -0.64 -23.64 7.26
N GLU A 409 -0.26 -24.72 7.94
CA GLU A 409 -1.15 -25.54 8.75
C GLU A 409 -0.81 -25.38 10.23
N VAL A 410 -1.64 -24.60 10.95
CA VAL A 410 -1.46 -24.36 12.39
C VAL A 410 -2.67 -24.85 13.16
N SER A 411 -2.45 -25.73 14.14
CA SER A 411 -3.53 -26.24 14.99
C SER A 411 -3.98 -25.19 16.00
N ALA A 412 -5.30 -25.04 16.16
CA ALA A 412 -5.94 -24.17 17.16
C ALA A 412 -5.66 -22.65 17.04
N CYS A 413 -5.17 -22.20 15.89
CA CYS A 413 -4.95 -20.79 15.55
C CYS A 413 -5.90 -20.32 14.44
N THR A 414 -6.36 -19.08 14.54
CA THR A 414 -7.13 -18.37 13.49
C THR A 414 -6.28 -17.38 12.70
N THR A 415 -5.09 -17.04 13.20
CA THR A 415 -4.08 -16.21 12.52
C THR A 415 -2.81 -17.02 12.27
N SER A 416 -1.96 -16.55 11.36
CA SER A 416 -0.63 -17.10 11.16
C SER A 416 0.20 -17.13 12.45
N CYS A 417 1.07 -18.12 12.54
CA CYS A 417 1.98 -18.32 13.64
C CYS A 417 3.26 -17.50 13.39
N LEU A 418 3.38 -16.36 14.07
CA LEU A 418 4.42 -15.35 13.81
C LEU A 418 5.41 -15.24 14.97
N TYR A 419 6.66 -14.97 14.62
CA TYR A 419 7.71 -14.77 15.62
C TYR A 419 7.55 -13.43 16.35
N LYS A 420 7.59 -13.45 17.68
CA LYS A 420 7.57 -12.26 18.53
C LYS A 420 8.94 -12.08 19.17
N GLU A 421 9.68 -11.07 18.72
CA GLU A 421 11.08 -10.81 19.11
C GLU A 421 11.26 -10.66 20.63
N GLU A 422 10.36 -9.93 21.29
CA GLU A 422 10.38 -9.70 22.75
C GLU A 422 10.21 -10.99 23.56
N ALA A 423 9.40 -11.93 23.04
CA ALA A 423 9.09 -13.18 23.72
C ALA A 423 9.99 -14.35 23.27
N ARG A 424 10.81 -14.14 22.23
CA ARG A 424 11.67 -15.15 21.59
C ARG A 424 10.94 -16.44 21.21
N ASP A 425 9.66 -16.32 20.89
CA ASP A 425 8.77 -17.45 20.63
C ASP A 425 7.65 -17.07 19.66
N TYR A 426 6.88 -18.07 19.26
CA TYR A 426 5.85 -17.98 18.23
C TYR A 426 4.45 -17.90 18.81
N TYR A 427 3.70 -16.90 18.35
CA TYR A 427 2.36 -16.64 18.82
C TYR A 427 1.36 -16.52 17.67
N CYS A 428 0.14 -16.95 17.96
CA CYS A 428 -1.03 -16.78 17.12
C CYS A 428 -2.23 -16.34 17.97
N TYR A 429 -3.34 -15.99 17.32
CA TYR A 429 -4.61 -15.72 17.98
C TYR A 429 -5.62 -16.83 17.68
N ASP A 430 -6.36 -17.26 18.70
CA ASP A 430 -7.36 -18.35 18.62
C ASP A 430 -8.77 -17.92 18.18
N GLY A 431 -8.93 -16.67 17.75
CA GLY A 431 -10.20 -16.08 17.34
C GLY A 431 -10.95 -15.35 18.45
N THR A 432 -10.48 -15.44 19.70
CA THR A 432 -11.00 -14.68 20.86
C THR A 432 -10.10 -13.53 21.30
N SER A 433 -9.16 -13.14 20.43
CA SER A 433 -8.10 -12.15 20.71
C SER A 433 -7.14 -12.53 21.85
N ARG A 434 -7.11 -13.82 22.24
CA ARG A 434 -6.10 -14.35 23.17
C ARG A 434 -4.89 -14.81 22.38
N GLU A 435 -3.71 -14.29 22.74
CA GLU A 435 -2.43 -14.81 22.26
C GLU A 435 -2.23 -16.24 22.80
N ARG A 436 -1.79 -17.14 21.93
CA ARG A 436 -1.42 -18.50 22.29
C ARG A 436 -0.13 -18.88 21.61
N LEU A 437 0.65 -19.71 22.30
CA LEU A 437 1.81 -20.36 21.71
C LEU A 437 1.38 -21.22 20.53
N CYS A 438 2.14 -21.15 19.46
CA CYS A 438 1.88 -21.90 18.24
C CYS A 438 3.17 -22.51 17.70
N SER A 439 3.02 -23.54 16.88
CA SER A 439 4.13 -24.22 16.22
C SER A 439 4.08 -23.89 14.72
N PRO A 440 5.01 -23.07 14.23
CA PRO A 440 5.04 -22.66 12.83
C PRO A 440 5.75 -23.70 11.95
N GLU A 441 5.31 -23.87 10.72
CA GLU A 441 5.93 -24.80 9.78
C GLU A 441 7.08 -24.13 9.00
N TYR A 442 8.32 -24.61 9.17
CA TYR A 442 9.50 -24.06 8.48
C TYR A 442 10.42 -25.09 7.84
N SER A 443 10.37 -26.33 8.33
CA SER A 443 11.10 -27.45 7.75
C SER A 443 10.18 -28.67 7.73
N ILE A 444 10.17 -29.39 6.60
CA ILE A 444 9.55 -30.71 6.52
C ILE A 444 10.59 -31.82 6.62
N ILE A 445 11.85 -31.47 6.85
CA ILE A 445 12.95 -32.41 7.06
C ILE A 445 13.52 -32.23 8.46
N THR A 446 13.88 -33.36 9.03
CA THR A 446 14.54 -33.46 10.33
C THR A 446 16.04 -33.23 10.17
N VAL A 447 16.69 -33.06 11.31
CA VAL A 447 18.15 -33.01 11.43
C VAL A 447 18.82 -34.19 10.74
N SER A 448 18.27 -35.39 10.93
CA SER A 448 18.78 -36.64 10.35
C SER A 448 18.50 -36.79 8.86
N GLY A 449 17.69 -35.89 8.29
CA GLY A 449 17.31 -35.88 6.87
C GLY A 449 16.01 -36.62 6.56
N SER A 450 15.35 -37.20 7.57
CA SER A 450 14.03 -37.81 7.42
C SER A 450 12.91 -36.78 7.29
N LYS A 451 11.83 -37.12 6.58
CA LYS A 451 10.68 -36.22 6.40
C LYS A 451 9.75 -36.24 7.62
N CYS A 452 9.35 -35.07 8.10
CA CYS A 452 8.32 -34.92 9.12
C CYS A 452 6.94 -35.36 8.58
N ASN A 453 6.15 -36.01 9.45
CA ASN A 453 4.77 -36.34 9.17
C ASN A 453 3.92 -35.05 9.06
N SER A 454 2.92 -35.07 8.18
CA SER A 454 2.09 -33.88 7.89
C SER A 454 1.18 -33.47 9.04
N ASP A 455 0.79 -34.41 9.91
CA ASP A 455 -0.08 -34.15 11.06
C ASP A 455 0.70 -33.61 12.29
N HIS A 456 2.02 -33.67 12.25
CA HIS A 456 2.93 -33.17 13.26
C HIS A 456 4.19 -32.63 12.59
N THR A 457 4.04 -31.49 11.91
CA THR A 457 5.12 -30.76 11.22
C THR A 457 6.18 -30.24 12.19
N CYS A 458 7.27 -29.65 11.70
CA CYS A 458 8.32 -29.14 12.59
C CYS A 458 7.78 -28.07 13.55
N GLY A 459 7.92 -28.26 14.86
CA GLY A 459 7.35 -27.36 15.85
C GLY A 459 7.88 -27.59 17.27
N THR A 460 7.57 -26.68 18.20
CA THR A 460 7.96 -26.81 19.60
C THR A 460 7.01 -27.71 20.39
N TYR A 461 5.72 -27.70 20.05
CA TYR A 461 4.69 -28.49 20.73
C TYR A 461 4.69 -28.36 22.27
N GLY A 462 5.08 -27.18 22.77
CA GLY A 462 5.17 -26.90 24.21
C GLY A 462 6.49 -27.28 24.88
N TYR A 463 7.50 -27.67 24.11
CA TYR A 463 8.89 -27.88 24.57
C TYR A 463 9.79 -26.71 24.14
N ASP A 464 11.02 -26.68 24.66
CA ASP A 464 12.05 -25.68 24.33
C ASP A 464 12.89 -26.03 23.08
N TYR A 465 12.59 -27.16 22.42
CA TYR A 465 13.23 -27.62 21.20
C TYR A 465 12.22 -27.86 20.08
N TYR A 466 12.70 -27.79 18.83
CA TYR A 466 11.91 -28.05 17.63
C TYR A 466 12.03 -29.53 17.25
N TRP A 467 10.89 -30.19 17.09
CA TRP A 467 10.81 -31.61 16.75
C TRP A 467 9.58 -31.89 15.89
N CYS A 468 9.55 -33.08 15.29
CA CYS A 468 8.40 -33.61 14.57
C CYS A 468 8.35 -35.15 14.68
N TRP A 469 7.23 -35.75 14.29
CA TRP A 469 7.14 -37.21 14.13
C TRP A 469 7.65 -37.62 12.75
N VAL A 470 8.36 -38.74 12.70
CA VAL A 470 8.85 -39.43 11.51
C VAL A 470 8.39 -40.88 11.60
N ASP A 471 7.47 -41.27 10.72
CA ASP A 471 6.82 -42.60 10.73
C ASP A 471 6.20 -42.95 12.10
N SER A 472 6.96 -43.61 12.99
CA SER A 472 6.55 -44.02 14.35
C SER A 472 7.54 -43.62 15.45
N SER A 473 8.51 -42.75 15.14
CA SER A 473 9.47 -42.16 16.10
C SER A 473 9.44 -40.64 15.98
N TRP A 474 9.95 -39.92 16.98
CA TRP A 474 10.20 -38.48 16.84
C TRP A 474 11.65 -38.22 16.45
N ASP A 475 11.90 -37.08 15.82
CA ASP A 475 13.25 -36.56 15.57
C ASP A 475 13.25 -35.03 15.62
N TYR A 476 14.42 -34.44 15.85
CA TYR A 476 14.60 -32.99 15.88
C TYR A 476 14.49 -32.40 14.48
N CYS A 477 14.01 -31.17 14.39
CA CYS A 477 13.89 -30.44 13.15
C CYS A 477 14.46 -29.02 13.30
N SER A 478 14.69 -28.37 12.17
CA SER A 478 15.42 -27.10 12.16
C SER A 478 14.58 -25.95 12.73
N PRO A 479 15.10 -25.18 13.71
CA PRO A 479 14.42 -24.00 14.21
C PRO A 479 14.38 -22.91 13.13
N PRO A 480 13.35 -22.06 13.16
CA PRO A 480 13.03 -21.14 12.08
C PRO A 480 13.85 -19.85 12.03
N LEU A 481 14.78 -19.71 12.96
CA LEU A 481 15.55 -18.49 13.15
C LEU A 481 16.54 -18.31 11.99
N PRO A 482 17.15 -17.11 11.82
CA PRO A 482 18.26 -16.95 10.88
C PRO A 482 19.30 -18.06 11.06
N ILE A 483 20.04 -18.43 10.00
CA ILE A 483 21.10 -19.44 10.15
C ILE A 483 22.06 -18.93 11.23
N GLY A 484 22.06 -19.63 12.35
CA GLY A 484 22.85 -19.27 13.50
C GLY A 484 24.32 -19.35 13.16
N LYS A 485 25.10 -18.57 13.89
CA LYS A 485 26.55 -18.55 13.73
C LYS A 485 27.13 -19.25 14.94
N GLY A 486 27.94 -20.26 14.68
CA GLY A 486 28.79 -20.90 15.66
C GLY A 486 29.79 -19.89 16.23
N TYR A 487 30.21 -20.11 17.46
CA TYR A 487 31.20 -19.32 18.17
C TYR A 487 32.50 -19.08 17.37
N GLY A 488 32.96 -20.11 16.65
CA GLY A 488 34.11 -20.08 15.74
C GLY A 488 33.88 -19.32 14.42
N GLY A 489 32.72 -18.68 14.25
CA GLY A 489 32.38 -17.86 13.09
C GLY A 489 31.78 -18.63 11.91
N ASN A 490 31.70 -19.96 12.00
CA ASN A 490 31.09 -20.81 10.98
C ASN A 490 29.57 -20.77 11.08
N TYR A 491 28.87 -20.84 9.94
CA TYR A 491 27.42 -20.92 9.93
C TYR A 491 26.93 -22.31 10.30
N CYS A 492 25.81 -22.37 11.01
CA CYS A 492 25.07 -23.60 11.24
C CYS A 492 24.55 -24.19 9.93
N ARG A 493 24.37 -25.51 9.90
CA ARG A 493 23.67 -26.17 8.80
C ARG A 493 22.22 -25.72 8.74
N SER A 494 21.70 -25.53 7.54
CA SER A 494 20.28 -25.14 7.35
C SER A 494 19.30 -26.17 7.91
N ASN A 495 19.64 -27.46 7.83
CA ASN A 495 18.83 -28.56 8.37
C ASN A 495 19.09 -28.85 9.86
N HIS A 496 20.05 -28.16 10.50
CA HIS A 496 20.33 -28.23 11.93
C HIS A 496 20.78 -26.84 12.41
N ASN A 497 19.85 -25.89 12.34
CA ASN A 497 20.10 -24.51 12.66
C ASN A 497 20.27 -24.30 14.19
N CYS A 498 20.57 -23.10 14.67
CA CYS A 498 20.89 -22.89 16.07
C CYS A 498 19.69 -23.13 17.02
N GLY A 499 19.75 -24.21 17.80
CA GLY A 499 18.64 -24.67 18.64
C GLY A 499 19.12 -25.41 19.89
N PHE A 500 18.21 -25.67 20.84
CA PHE A 500 18.53 -26.40 22.07
C PHE A 500 18.71 -27.90 21.82
N TYR A 501 17.87 -28.49 20.95
CA TYR A 501 17.97 -29.92 20.60
C TYR A 501 18.05 -30.87 21.80
N GLY A 502 17.30 -30.55 22.85
CA GLY A 502 17.28 -31.31 24.11
C GLY A 502 18.40 -30.96 25.10
N GLU A 503 19.32 -30.05 24.74
CA GLU A 503 20.37 -29.55 25.61
C GLU A 503 19.96 -28.25 26.33
N THR A 504 20.74 -27.87 27.34
CA THR A 504 20.54 -26.61 28.10
C THR A 504 21.18 -25.38 27.44
N TYR A 505 21.86 -25.56 26.32
CA TYR A 505 22.52 -24.52 25.53
C TYR A 505 22.15 -24.67 24.06
N THR A 506 22.25 -23.59 23.28
CA THR A 506 22.00 -23.67 21.85
C THR A 506 23.26 -24.07 21.09
N TRP A 507 23.14 -25.04 20.19
CA TRP A 507 24.24 -25.54 19.37
C TRP A 507 23.78 -25.91 17.97
N CYS A 508 24.74 -26.11 17.08
CA CYS A 508 24.48 -26.59 15.74
C CYS A 508 25.65 -27.34 15.12
N TYR A 509 25.37 -28.16 14.10
CA TYR A 509 26.43 -28.67 13.21
C TYR A 509 26.86 -27.57 12.24
N THR A 510 28.16 -27.36 12.10
CA THR A 510 28.76 -26.38 11.18
C THR A 510 29.13 -26.98 9.83
N ASP A 511 29.18 -28.32 9.72
CA ASP A 511 29.38 -29.03 8.46
C ASP A 511 28.80 -30.45 8.47
N TYR A 512 29.00 -31.19 7.36
CA TYR A 512 28.53 -32.56 7.16
C TYR A 512 29.53 -33.64 7.61
N ASN A 513 30.62 -33.24 8.26
CA ASN A 513 31.57 -34.16 8.91
C ASN A 513 31.30 -34.22 10.42
N ASP A 514 30.10 -33.82 10.84
CA ASP A 514 29.65 -33.76 12.23
C ASP A 514 30.47 -32.82 13.13
N ASN A 515 31.16 -31.83 12.55
CA ASN A 515 31.70 -30.73 13.33
C ASN A 515 30.55 -29.87 13.86
N TRP A 516 30.61 -29.51 15.14
CA TRP A 516 29.58 -28.76 15.84
C TRP A 516 30.16 -27.58 16.60
N ASP A 517 29.32 -26.60 16.88
CA ASP A 517 29.67 -25.43 17.68
C ASP A 517 28.49 -24.94 18.52
N GLN A 518 28.78 -24.26 19.63
CA GLN A 518 27.76 -23.46 20.33
C GLN A 518 27.42 -22.26 19.45
N CYS A 519 26.14 -21.90 19.41
CA CYS A 519 25.67 -20.94 18.41
C CYS A 519 24.73 -19.91 19.00
N CYS A 520 24.55 -18.79 18.29
CA CYS A 520 23.47 -17.83 18.55
C CYS A 520 22.44 -17.80 17.43
N ARG A 521 21.21 -17.51 17.83
CA ARG A 521 20.03 -17.37 16.97
C ARG A 521 19.94 -16.01 16.26
N ILE A 522 20.66 -14.99 16.73
CA ILE A 522 20.72 -13.64 16.14
C ILE A 522 22.18 -13.18 16.18
N ALA A 523 22.82 -13.02 15.02
CA ALA A 523 24.23 -12.70 14.92
C ALA A 523 24.58 -11.23 15.30
N ASP A 524 23.59 -10.33 15.35
CA ASP A 524 23.79 -8.88 15.59
C ASP A 524 23.30 -8.38 16.98
N ASP A 525 22.91 -9.27 17.89
CA ASP A 525 22.36 -8.85 19.20
C ASP A 525 23.46 -8.75 20.28
N ARG A 526 23.73 -7.51 20.72
CA ARG A 526 24.65 -7.21 21.84
C ARG A 526 24.11 -7.54 23.22
N PHE A 527 22.89 -8.06 23.32
CA PHE A 527 22.21 -8.30 24.58
C PHE A 527 21.78 -9.76 24.78
N SER A 528 22.38 -10.68 24.03
CA SER A 528 22.08 -12.13 24.11
C SER A 528 23.30 -12.96 24.49
N ALA A 529 23.14 -13.79 25.53
CA ALA A 529 24.10 -14.83 25.90
C ALA A 529 23.87 -16.13 25.11
N LEU A 530 24.91 -16.98 25.01
CA LEU A 530 24.91 -18.27 24.30
C LEU A 530 23.87 -19.27 24.83
N ASN A 531 23.47 -19.15 26.09
CA ASN A 531 22.43 -19.99 26.70
C ASN A 531 21.02 -19.39 26.54
N GLY A 532 20.86 -18.37 25.70
CA GLY A 532 19.56 -17.72 25.44
C GLY A 532 19.13 -16.71 26.52
N LYS A 533 19.95 -16.45 27.53
CA LYS A 533 19.66 -15.43 28.55
C LYS A 533 19.87 -14.01 28.01
N THR A 534 19.21 -13.06 28.65
CA THR A 534 19.32 -11.63 28.34
C THR A 534 20.46 -11.01 29.13
N CYS A 535 21.39 -10.37 28.43
CA CYS A 535 22.43 -9.56 29.04
C CYS A 535 21.83 -8.27 29.60
N LYS A 536 22.37 -7.78 30.70
CA LYS A 536 21.91 -6.50 31.25
C LYS A 536 22.24 -5.35 30.30
N PRO A 537 21.35 -4.34 30.19
CA PRO A 537 21.60 -3.19 29.33
C PRO A 537 22.88 -2.41 29.65
N ASP A 538 23.30 -2.41 30.93
CA ASP A 538 24.51 -1.76 31.43
C ASP A 538 25.77 -2.64 31.37
N CYS A 539 25.62 -3.92 31.01
CA CYS A 539 26.71 -4.86 30.76
C CYS A 539 26.40 -5.71 29.52
N PRO A 540 26.34 -5.10 28.31
CA PRO A 540 26.11 -5.83 27.07
C PRO A 540 27.25 -6.79 26.78
N CYS A 541 27.09 -7.67 25.80
CA CYS A 541 28.17 -8.53 25.34
C CYS A 541 29.42 -7.69 24.94
N GLY A 542 30.58 -8.07 25.47
CA GLY A 542 31.83 -7.31 25.34
C GLY A 542 33.03 -8.09 25.87
N HIS A 543 34.25 -7.66 25.51
CA HIS A 543 35.46 -8.39 25.91
C HIS A 543 35.80 -8.23 27.40
N TYR A 544 35.45 -7.11 28.04
CA TYR A 544 35.67 -6.88 29.47
C TYR A 544 37.04 -7.33 30.00
N SER A 545 38.11 -7.08 29.23
CA SER A 545 39.49 -7.49 29.52
C SER A 545 39.82 -8.99 29.40
N GLU A 546 38.90 -9.79 28.85
CA GLU A 546 39.05 -11.21 28.51
C GLU A 546 39.27 -11.41 27.00
N SER A 547 39.81 -12.58 26.62
CA SER A 547 40.00 -12.97 25.21
C SER A 547 38.72 -13.32 24.47
N TYR A 548 37.57 -13.29 25.16
CA TYR A 548 36.28 -13.77 24.70
C TYR A 548 35.19 -12.74 24.99
N LEU A 549 34.06 -12.80 24.29
CA LEU A 549 32.91 -11.93 24.57
C LEU A 549 32.04 -12.54 25.66
N TRP A 550 31.72 -11.77 26.69
CA TRP A 550 30.85 -12.15 27.80
C TRP A 550 29.89 -11.04 28.12
N CYS A 551 28.84 -11.34 28.87
CA CYS A 551 27.95 -10.36 29.47
C CYS A 551 27.50 -10.81 30.85
N TYR A 552 27.01 -9.86 31.65
CA TYR A 552 26.33 -10.17 32.90
C TYR A 552 24.83 -10.24 32.62
N THR A 553 24.19 -11.36 32.92
CA THR A 553 22.78 -11.61 32.59
C THR A 553 21.83 -11.01 33.62
N THR A 554 20.58 -10.82 33.22
CA THR A 554 19.53 -10.23 34.06
C THR A 554 19.17 -11.08 35.28
N ASP A 555 19.45 -12.39 35.26
CA ASP A 555 19.29 -13.34 36.36
C ASP A 555 20.52 -13.43 37.28
N GLY A 556 21.59 -12.68 36.98
CA GLY A 556 22.73 -12.50 37.89
C GLY A 556 23.91 -13.45 37.69
N SER A 557 24.05 -14.09 36.52
CA SER A 557 25.25 -14.87 36.15
C SER A 557 26.11 -14.17 35.09
N TRP A 558 27.37 -14.59 34.96
CA TRP A 558 28.20 -14.24 33.81
C TRP A 558 28.03 -15.31 32.75
N GLU A 559 27.85 -14.90 31.50
CA GLU A 559 27.68 -15.82 30.38
C GLU A 559 28.45 -15.36 29.15
N TYR A 560 28.82 -16.35 28.32
CA TYR A 560 29.47 -16.12 27.04
C TYR A 560 28.51 -15.53 26.00
N CYS A 561 29.07 -14.76 25.08
CA CYS A 561 28.36 -14.09 24.00
C CYS A 561 28.91 -14.51 22.64
N CYS A 562 28.07 -14.35 21.61
CA CYS A 562 28.50 -14.57 20.24
C CYS A 562 29.40 -13.46 19.70
N THR A 563 30.24 -13.84 18.74
CA THR A 563 31.05 -12.92 17.94
C THR A 563 30.16 -12.26 16.89
N TRP A 564 30.13 -10.92 16.90
CA TRP A 564 29.49 -10.09 15.87
C TRP A 564 30.29 -10.16 14.56
#